data_AF-A0A7K1D757-F1
#
_entry.id   AF-A0A7K1D757-F1
#
_cell.length_a   1.000
_cell.length_b   1.000
_cell.length_c   1.000
_cell.angle_alpha   90.00
_cell.angle_beta   90.00
_cell.angle_gamma   90.00
#
_symmetry.space_group_name_H-M   'P 1'
#
loop_
_entity.id
_entity.type
_entity.pdbx_description
1 polymer ?
#
loop_
_entity_poly.entity_id
_entity_poly.type
_entity_poly.pdbx_seq_one_letter_code
_entity_poly.pdbx_strand_id
1 'polypeptide(L)'
;MQEKLINLIGSLFLGVLVSIIGGFLQAGTFQFFVTIPWGYILYLVIFIYSIRYLRSNLNSRIFIISYAIGWLIIALLMSTKLRAGDLVLTNNLLAITYLLSSVIILGAMSTLPLKK
;
A
#
# COMPACT_ATOMS: atom_id res chain seq x y z
N MET A 1 22.96 -8.26 -13.05
CA MET A 1 22.13 -9.23 -12.30
C MET A 1 21.90 -8.76 -10.86
N GLN A 2 22.95 -8.35 -10.14
CA GLN A 2 22.84 -7.81 -8.77
C GLN A 2 21.89 -6.62 -8.65
N GLU A 3 21.96 -5.64 -9.56
CA GLU A 3 21.08 -4.46 -9.52
C GLU A 3 19.59 -4.79 -9.66
N LYS A 4 19.22 -5.74 -10.53
CA LYS A 4 17.83 -6.21 -10.66
C LYS A 4 17.34 -6.88 -9.39
N LEU A 5 18.20 -7.66 -8.73
CA LEU A 5 17.87 -8.29 -7.45
C LEU A 5 17.68 -7.24 -6.35
N ILE A 6 18.56 -6.25 -6.27
CA ILE A 6 18.45 -5.13 -5.33
C ILE A 6 17.14 -4.36 -5.55
N ASN A 7 16.80 -4.03 -6.81
CA ASN A 7 15.57 -3.33 -7.13
C ASN A 7 14.32 -4.16 -6.80
N LEU A 8 14.40 -5.49 -6.94
CA LEU A 8 13.32 -6.40 -6.60
C LEU A 8 13.09 -6.45 -5.09
N ILE A 9 14.14 -6.68 -4.32
CA ILE A 9 14.09 -6.65 -2.85
C ILE A 9 13.64 -5.27 -2.35
N GLY A 10 14.17 -4.20 -2.93
CA GLY A 10 13.79 -2.82 -2.62
C GLY A 10 12.32 -2.55 -2.88
N SER A 11 11.78 -3.01 -4.02
CA SER A 11 10.34 -2.87 -4.33
C SER A 11 9.45 -3.65 -3.37
N LEU A 12 9.84 -4.88 -2.99
CA LEU A 12 9.14 -5.67 -2.00
C LEU A 12 9.12 -4.97 -0.64
N PHE A 13 10.28 -4.50 -0.20
CA PHE A 13 10.44 -3.81 1.09
C PHE A 13 9.65 -2.50 1.13
N LEU A 14 9.64 -1.74 0.03
CA LEU A 14 8.79 -0.56 -0.11
C LEU A 14 7.31 -0.92 0.05
N GLY A 15 6.86 -2.04 -0.54
CA GLY A 15 5.49 -2.54 -0.40
C GLY A 15 5.13 -2.86 1.05
N VAL A 16 6.03 -3.55 1.74
CA VAL A 16 5.92 -3.85 3.18
C VAL A 16 5.78 -2.58 4.00
N LEU A 17 6.71 -1.63 3.85
CA LEU A 17 6.69 -0.38 4.61
C LEU A 17 5.42 0.43 4.39
N VAL A 18 5.01 0.60 3.13
CA VAL A 18 3.80 1.37 2.81
C VAL A 18 2.54 0.68 3.34
N SER A 19 2.50 -0.66 3.39
CA SER A 19 1.38 -1.40 4.00
C SER A 19 1.31 -1.22 5.51
N ILE A 20 2.44 -1.30 6.21
CA ILE A 20 2.49 -1.06 7.66
C ILE A 20 2.02 0.36 7.94
N ILE A 21 2.62 1.36 7.29
CA ILE A 21 2.28 2.77 7.48
C ILE A 21 0.80 2.98 7.16
N GLY A 22 0.33 2.50 6.01
CA GLY A 22 -1.06 2.64 5.58
C GLY A 22 -2.05 2.01 6.55
N GLY A 23 -1.78 0.80 7.03
CA GLY A 23 -2.65 0.06 7.93
C GLY A 23 -2.89 0.79 9.26
N PHE A 24 -1.86 1.45 9.81
CA PHE A 24 -2.02 2.28 11.02
C PHE A 24 -2.59 3.67 10.69
N LEU A 25 -2.07 4.32 9.67
CA LEU A 25 -2.39 5.69 9.33
C LEU A 25 -3.86 5.85 8.91
N GLN A 26 -4.46 4.85 8.28
CA GLN A 26 -5.88 4.88 7.89
C GLN A 26 -6.86 5.04 9.06
N ALA A 27 -6.46 4.70 10.29
CA ALA A 27 -7.25 4.94 11.50
C ALA A 27 -7.24 6.41 11.94
N GLY A 28 -6.33 7.22 11.41
CA GLY A 28 -6.20 8.65 11.69
C GLY A 28 -7.43 9.42 11.19
N THR A 29 -8.30 9.78 12.12
CA THR A 29 -9.47 10.64 11.86
C THR A 29 -9.36 11.89 12.70
N PHE A 30 -9.91 12.99 12.20
CA PHE A 30 -10.05 14.25 12.93
C PHE A 30 -11.51 14.66 12.91
N GLN A 31 -12.04 15.05 14.07
CA GLN A 31 -13.43 15.48 14.19
C GLN A 31 -13.51 17.00 14.26
N PHE A 32 -14.08 17.61 13.21
CA PHE A 32 -14.37 19.03 13.18
C PHE A 32 -15.63 19.28 12.38
N PHE A 33 -16.78 19.35 13.06
CA PHE A 33 -18.15 19.32 12.52
C PHE A 33 -18.52 18.06 11.70
N VAL A 34 -17.56 17.46 10.99
CA VAL A 34 -17.64 16.20 10.26
C VAL A 34 -16.37 15.39 10.57
N THR A 35 -16.47 14.06 10.52
CA THR A 35 -15.30 13.16 10.64
C THR A 35 -14.50 13.20 9.34
N ILE A 36 -13.28 13.75 9.40
CA ILE A 36 -12.35 13.81 8.27
C ILE A 36 -11.35 12.66 8.39
N PRO A 37 -11.34 11.69 7.44
CA PRO A 37 -10.39 10.57 7.45
C PRO A 37 -9.06 10.98 6.84
N TRP A 38 -8.38 11.97 7.44
CA TRP A 38 -7.15 12.55 6.92
C TRP A 38 -6.04 11.51 6.72
N GLY A 39 -5.98 10.51 7.61
CA GLY A 39 -4.99 9.45 7.56
C GLY A 39 -5.17 8.60 6.31
N TYR A 40 -6.39 8.18 5.99
CA TYR A 40 -6.67 7.46 4.75
C TYR A 40 -6.30 8.27 3.50
N ILE A 41 -6.62 9.58 3.47
CA ILE A 41 -6.26 10.45 2.34
C ILE A 41 -4.75 10.52 2.16
N LEU A 42 -4.00 10.72 3.25
CA LEU A 42 -2.54 10.79 3.22
C LEU A 42 -1.92 9.44 2.81
N TYR A 43 -2.51 8.32 3.23
CA TYR A 43 -2.13 7.00 2.75
C TYR A 43 -2.29 6.88 1.23
N LEU A 44 -3.44 7.25 0.67
CA LEU A 44 -3.68 7.16 -0.78
C LEU A 44 -2.63 7.94 -1.58
N VAL A 45 -2.28 9.13 -1.10
CA VAL A 45 -1.23 9.96 -1.70
C VAL A 45 0.11 9.20 -1.69
N ILE A 46 0.54 8.69 -0.53
CA ILE A 46 1.79 7.90 -0.42
C ILE A 46 1.76 6.68 -1.35
N PHE A 47 0.65 5.95 -1.40
CA PHE A 47 0.50 4.73 -2.18
C PHE A 47 0.53 4.97 -3.69
N ILE A 48 -0.10 6.05 -4.15
CA ILE A 48 -0.05 6.45 -5.57
C ILE A 48 1.37 6.87 -5.94
N TYR A 49 2.00 7.70 -5.11
CA TYR A 49 3.35 8.21 -5.40
C TYR A 49 4.41 7.12 -5.33
N SER A 50 4.30 6.13 -4.44
CA SER A 50 5.23 5.00 -4.36
C SER A 50 5.20 4.15 -5.63
N ILE A 51 4.01 3.82 -6.14
CA ILE A 51 3.85 3.04 -7.38
C ILE A 51 4.33 3.87 -8.58
N ARG A 52 3.98 5.16 -8.63
CA ARG A 52 4.44 6.07 -9.68
C ARG A 52 5.96 6.19 -9.69
N TYR A 53 6.60 6.27 -8.53
CA TYR A 53 8.04 6.30 -8.39
C TYR A 53 8.70 5.02 -8.92
N LEU A 54 8.18 3.85 -8.55
CA LEU A 54 8.67 2.58 -9.11
C LEU A 54 8.49 2.54 -10.62
N ARG A 55 7.36 3.03 -11.13
CA ARG A 55 7.06 3.07 -12.56
C ARG A 55 7.97 4.01 -13.35
N SER A 56 8.32 5.16 -12.79
CA SER A 56 9.15 6.17 -13.48
C SER A 56 10.64 5.81 -13.52
N ASN A 57 11.11 5.04 -12.53
CA ASN A 57 12.53 4.71 -12.37
C ASN A 57 12.88 3.31 -12.88
N LEU A 58 11.90 2.39 -13.00
CA LEU A 58 12.15 1.01 -13.38
C LEU A 58 11.36 0.61 -14.62
N ASN A 59 12.05 0.10 -15.63
CA ASN A 59 11.46 -0.29 -16.92
C ASN A 59 10.85 -1.71 -16.91
N SER A 60 10.40 -2.23 -15.76
CA SER A 60 9.80 -3.56 -15.66
C SER A 60 8.58 -3.59 -14.75
N ARG A 61 7.58 -4.39 -15.15
CA ARG A 61 6.36 -4.62 -14.36
C ARG A 61 6.61 -5.51 -13.14
N ILE A 62 7.66 -6.32 -13.15
CA ILE A 62 7.98 -7.26 -12.07
C ILE A 62 8.18 -6.54 -10.73
N PHE A 63 8.74 -5.33 -10.74
CA PHE A 63 8.95 -4.54 -9.52
C PHE A 63 7.63 -4.05 -8.92
N ILE A 64 6.62 -3.74 -9.74
CA ILE A 64 5.29 -3.38 -9.25
C ILE A 64 4.58 -4.60 -8.67
N ILE A 65 4.74 -5.77 -9.30
CA ILE A 65 4.22 -7.04 -8.77
C ILE A 65 4.88 -7.37 -7.42
N SER A 66 6.20 -7.21 -7.32
CA SER A 66 6.95 -7.43 -6.08
C SER A 66 6.52 -6.48 -4.96
N TYR A 67 6.32 -5.20 -5.27
CA TYR A 67 5.70 -4.22 -4.38
C TYR A 67 4.31 -4.65 -3.92
N ALA A 68 3.46 -5.09 -4.86
CA ALA A 68 2.10 -5.54 -4.57
C ALA A 68 2.07 -6.75 -3.62
N ILE A 69 2.97 -7.71 -3.85
CA ILE A 69 3.11 -8.89 -2.99
C ILE A 69 3.52 -8.48 -1.57
N GLY A 70 4.54 -7.62 -1.44
CA GLY A 70 4.98 -7.10 -0.14
C GLY A 70 3.86 -6.38 0.61
N TRP A 71 3.10 -5.54 -0.11
CA TRP A 71 1.97 -4.83 0.47
C TRP A 71 0.85 -5.79 0.92
N LEU A 72 0.47 -6.74 0.06
CA LEU A 72 -0.63 -7.68 0.28
C LEU A 72 -0.34 -8.61 1.46
N ILE A 73 0.88 -9.16 1.56
CA ILE A 73 1.26 -10.04 2.67
C ILE A 73 1.05 -9.34 4.02
N ILE A 74 1.53 -8.10 4.14
CA ILE A 74 1.37 -7.34 5.38
C ILE A 74 -0.09 -6.97 5.64
N ALA A 75 -0.82 -6.54 4.61
CA ALA A 75 -2.23 -6.20 4.76
C ALA A 75 -3.04 -7.41 5.26
N LEU A 76 -2.76 -8.60 4.73
CA LEU A 76 -3.34 -9.85 5.22
C LEU A 76 -2.95 -10.12 6.67
N LEU A 77 -1.66 -10.04 7.03
CA LEU A 77 -1.20 -10.23 8.41
C LEU A 77 -1.88 -9.26 9.39
N MET A 78 -2.02 -7.98 9.02
CA MET A 78 -2.68 -6.96 9.83
C MET A 78 -4.20 -7.15 9.95
N SER A 79 -4.79 -7.97 9.08
CA SER A 79 -6.19 -8.41 9.14
C SER A 79 -6.39 -9.75 9.88
N THR A 80 -5.31 -10.42 10.29
CA THR A 80 -5.39 -11.65 11.10
C THR A 80 -5.38 -11.33 12.59
N LYS A 81 -6.27 -12.00 13.35
CA LYS A 81 -6.35 -11.80 14.81
C LYS A 81 -5.06 -12.28 15.45
N LEU A 82 -4.33 -11.37 16.06
CA LEU A 82 -3.18 -11.71 16.88
C LEU A 82 -3.65 -12.30 18.22
N ARG A 83 -2.79 -13.06 18.90
CA ARG A 83 -3.08 -13.64 20.23
C ARG A 83 -3.51 -12.61 21.28
N ALA A 84 -3.17 -11.33 21.07
CA ALA A 84 -3.57 -10.19 21.89
C ALA A 84 -5.00 -9.68 21.62
N GLY A 85 -5.74 -10.29 20.68
CA GLY A 85 -7.15 -10.01 20.41
C GLY A 85 -7.44 -8.90 19.41
N ASP A 86 -6.56 -7.90 19.30
CA ASP A 86 -6.79 -6.74 18.43
C ASP A 86 -6.27 -6.93 17.00
N LEU A 87 -7.04 -6.39 16.06
CA LEU A 87 -6.73 -6.28 14.64
C LEU A 87 -6.33 -4.85 14.34
N VAL A 88 -5.30 -4.66 13.51
CA VAL A 88 -5.01 -3.32 12.98
C VAL A 88 -5.99 -2.97 11.86
N LEU A 89 -6.29 -3.95 10.99
CA LEU A 89 -7.37 -3.85 10.00
C LEU A 89 -8.59 -4.60 10.54
N THR A 90 -9.43 -3.89 11.31
CA THR A 90 -10.71 -4.40 11.80
C THR A 90 -11.77 -4.39 10.71
N ASN A 91 -12.88 -5.12 10.92
CA ASN A 91 -14.04 -5.06 10.03
C ASN A 91 -14.80 -3.72 10.21
N ASN A 92 -14.22 -2.65 9.69
CA ASN A 92 -14.80 -1.31 9.68
C ASN A 92 -14.73 -0.72 8.26
N LEU A 93 -15.55 0.32 8.02
CA LEU A 93 -15.67 0.92 6.69
C LEU A 93 -14.33 1.47 6.18
N LEU A 94 -13.51 2.06 7.06
CA LEU A 94 -12.21 2.61 6.69
C LEU A 94 -11.25 1.52 6.20
N ALA A 95 -11.12 0.40 6.92
CA ALA A 95 -10.26 -0.72 6.55
C ALA A 95 -10.72 -1.39 5.25
N ILE A 96 -12.04 -1.51 5.05
CA ILE A 96 -12.60 -2.01 3.79
C ILE A 96 -12.24 -1.06 2.64
N THR A 97 -12.45 0.25 2.83
CA THR A 97 -12.10 1.24 1.80
C THR A 97 -10.61 1.25 1.52
N TYR A 98 -9.76 1.15 2.54
CA TYR A 98 -8.31 1.00 2.43
C TYR A 98 -7.93 -0.19 1.55
N LEU A 99 -8.47 -1.39 1.81
CA LEU A 99 -8.13 -2.57 1.02
C LEU A 99 -8.62 -2.43 -0.44
N LEU A 100 -9.88 -2.05 -0.64
CA LEU A 100 -10.47 -1.96 -1.97
C LEU A 100 -9.83 -0.88 -2.82
N SER A 101 -9.64 0.33 -2.30
CA SER A 101 -9.02 1.44 -3.03
C SER A 101 -7.61 1.08 -3.46
N SER A 102 -6.86 0.41 -2.59
CA SER A 102 -5.46 0.03 -2.85
C SER A 102 -5.38 -0.99 -3.97
N VAL A 103 -6.25 -2.00 -3.97
CA VAL A 103 -6.33 -2.98 -5.07
C VAL A 103 -6.69 -2.30 -6.39
N ILE A 104 -7.67 -1.39 -6.39
CA ILE A 104 -8.09 -0.64 -7.59
C ILE A 104 -6.94 0.23 -8.10
N ILE A 105 -6.29 0.99 -7.23
CA ILE A 105 -5.16 1.88 -7.59
C ILE A 105 -4.00 1.05 -8.11
N LEU A 106 -3.66 -0.07 -7.46
CA LEU A 106 -2.57 -0.92 -7.88
C LEU A 106 -2.85 -1.55 -9.24
N GLY A 107 -4.08 -2.04 -9.45
CA GLY A 107 -4.56 -2.49 -10.75
C GLY A 107 -4.41 -1.41 -11.81
N ALA A 108 -4.97 -0.22 -11.59
CA ALA A 108 -4.92 0.90 -12.54
C ALA A 108 -3.47 1.33 -12.85
N MET A 109 -2.66 1.57 -11.82
CA MET A 109 -1.28 2.07 -11.97
C MET A 109 -0.34 1.04 -12.59
N SER A 110 -0.60 -0.26 -12.39
CA SER A 110 0.18 -1.33 -13.03
C SER A 110 0.06 -1.36 -14.56
N THR A 111 -0.99 -0.74 -15.12
CA THR A 111 -1.25 -0.69 -16.56
C THR A 111 -0.63 0.51 -17.27
N LEU A 112 -0.11 1.49 -16.52
CA LEU A 112 0.56 2.66 -17.10
C LEU A 112 1.66 2.24 -18.08
N PRO A 113 1.95 3.00 -19.15
CA PRO A 113 3.00 2.64 -20.10
C PRO A 113 4.39 2.59 -19.44
N LEU A 114 5.29 1.78 -20.00
CA LEU A 114 6.70 1.79 -19.61
C LEU A 114 7.35 3.05 -20.18
N LYS A 115 8.28 3.65 -19.44
CA LYS A 115 9.11 4.72 -19.96
C LYS A 115 9.91 4.15 -21.15
N LYS A 116 9.81 4.82 -22.30
CA LYS A 116 10.57 4.49 -23.51
C LYS A 116 12.04 4.81 -23.31
#